data_AF-A0A3N4H999-F1
#
_entry.id   AF-A0A3N4H999-F1
#
_cell.length_a   1.000
_cell.length_b   1.000
_cell.length_c   1.000
_cell.angle_alpha   90.00
_cell.angle_beta   90.00
_cell.angle_gamma   90.00
#
_symmetry.space_group_name_H-M   'P 1'
#
loop_
_entity.id
_entity.type
_entity.pdbx_description
1 polymer ?
#
loop_
_entity_poly.entity_id
_entity_poly.type
_entity_poly.pdbx_seq_one_letter_code
_entity_poly.pdbx_strand_id
1 'polypeptide(L)'
;MGFIPIILTLSAAIILFFMAVHNYLNLKKSRIQGLQSEMIKGFSGFDSDLKVSSVTDWDWVAKKYLELKKKHASDPNADFDETLKKPFQQAKILKSQYNKLISKKPYSFVAQVMGHKPML
;
A
#
# COMPACT_ATOMS: atom_id res chain seq x y z
N MET A 1 9.12 34.94 -32.01
CA MET A 1 10.10 34.42 -31.02
C MET A 1 9.48 34.13 -29.64
N GLY A 2 8.24 33.64 -29.57
CA GLY A 2 7.54 33.34 -28.29
C GLY A 2 7.35 31.85 -27.98
N PHE A 3 7.82 30.94 -28.85
CA PHE A 3 7.52 29.51 -28.75
C PHE A 3 8.49 28.75 -27.83
N ILE A 4 9.75 29.19 -27.73
CA ILE A 4 10.78 28.58 -26.88
C ILE A 4 10.40 28.61 -25.39
N PRO A 5 9.91 29.73 -24.83
CA PRO A 5 9.44 29.76 -23.43
C PRO A 5 8.26 28.82 -23.17
N ILE A 6 7.36 28.65 -24.15
CA ILE A 6 6.19 27.77 -24.02
C ILE A 6 6.62 26.31 -23.98
N ILE A 7 7.54 25.89 -24.85
CA ILE A 7 8.06 24.52 -24.83
C ILE A 7 8.76 24.22 -23.50
N LEU A 8 9.56 25.17 -22.99
CA LEU A 8 10.33 24.98 -21.77
C LEU A 8 9.44 24.90 -20.51
N THR A 9 8.41 25.73 -20.43
CA THR A 9 7.45 25.67 -19.33
C THR A 9 6.61 24.39 -19.39
N LEU A 10 6.20 23.95 -20.58
CA LEU A 10 5.45 22.72 -20.77
C LEU A 10 6.29 21.48 -20.40
N SER A 11 7.55 21.42 -20.83
CA SER A 11 8.44 20.30 -20.47
C SER A 11 8.69 20.24 -18.97
N ALA A 12 8.91 21.39 -18.32
CA ALA A 12 9.03 21.46 -16.87
C ALA A 12 7.76 20.97 -16.14
N ALA A 13 6.57 21.36 -16.61
CA ALA A 13 5.31 20.91 -16.05
C ALA A 13 5.10 19.39 -16.20
N ILE A 14 5.51 18.81 -17.34
CA ILE A 14 5.45 17.36 -17.56
C ILE A 14 6.39 16.64 -16.58
N ILE A 15 7.63 17.10 -16.40
CA ILE A 15 8.57 16.50 -15.44
C ILE A 15 8.01 16.58 -14.01
N LEU A 16 7.48 17.73 -13.63
CA LEU A 16 6.86 17.93 -12.32
C LEU A 16 5.69 16.97 -12.09
N PHE A 17 4.85 16.77 -13.11
CA PHE A 17 3.75 15.82 -13.08
C PHE A 17 4.25 14.39 -12.84
N PHE A 18 5.30 13.96 -13.54
CA PHE A 18 5.90 12.64 -13.35
C PHE A 18 6.41 12.44 -11.92
N MET A 19 7.15 13.42 -11.39
CA MET A 19 7.66 13.39 -10.02
C MET A 19 6.53 13.33 -9.00
N ALA A 20 5.49 14.15 -9.17
CA ALA A 20 4.35 14.18 -8.27
C ALA A 20 3.62 12.83 -8.23
N VAL A 21 3.37 12.22 -9.40
CA VAL A 21 2.72 10.91 -9.48
C VAL A 21 3.60 9.81 -8.87
N HIS A 22 4.90 9.79 -9.19
CA HIS A 22 5.83 8.80 -8.64
C HIS A 22 5.90 8.88 -7.11
N ASN A 23 6.06 10.10 -6.57
CA ASN A 23 6.11 10.33 -5.14
C ASN A 23 4.80 9.90 -4.46
N TYR A 24 3.65 10.25 -5.06
CA TYR A 24 2.35 9.85 -4.54
C TYR A 24 2.16 8.32 -4.51
N LEU A 25 2.59 7.61 -5.55
CA LEU A 25 2.56 6.15 -5.61
C LEU A 25 3.49 5.52 -4.57
N ASN A 26 4.69 6.06 -4.40
CA ASN A 26 5.64 5.62 -3.37
C ASN A 26 5.09 5.83 -1.96
N LEU A 27 4.49 6.98 -1.69
CA LEU A 27 3.86 7.28 -0.39
C LEU A 27 2.73 6.29 -0.08
N LYS A 28 1.88 5.99 -1.06
CA LYS A 28 0.83 4.97 -0.89
C LYS A 28 1.43 3.59 -0.62
N LYS A 29 2.47 3.19 -1.36
CA LYS A 29 3.15 1.91 -1.16
C LYS A 29 3.77 1.82 0.23
N SER A 30 4.49 2.85 0.66
CA SER A 30 5.09 2.94 1.99
C SER A 30 4.03 2.87 3.10
N ARG A 31 2.88 3.53 2.93
CA ARG A 31 1.77 3.45 3.90
C ARG A 31 1.20 2.04 4.02
N ILE A 32 1.06 1.32 2.90
CA ILE A 32 0.62 -0.09 2.92
C ILE A 32 1.64 -0.94 3.68
N GLN A 33 2.94 -0.77 3.40
CA GLN A 33 4.02 -1.48 4.09
C GLN A 33 4.07 -1.16 5.59
N GLY A 34 3.81 0.10 5.96
CA GLY A 34 3.69 0.52 7.36
C GLY A 34 2.56 -0.21 8.08
N LEU A 35 1.36 -0.26 7.49
CA LEU A 35 0.23 -1.00 8.04
C LEU A 35 0.49 -2.51 8.11
N GLN A 36 1.23 -3.07 7.14
CA GLN A 36 1.68 -4.46 7.21
C GLN A 36 2.60 -4.70 8.40
N SER A 37 3.57 -3.81 8.64
CA SER A 37 4.47 -3.89 9.78
C SER A 37 3.72 -3.78 11.11
N GLU A 38 2.73 -2.89 11.20
CA GLU A 38 1.88 -2.73 12.37
C GLU A 38 1.07 -4.01 12.65
N MET A 39 0.45 -4.60 11.63
CA MET A 39 -0.25 -5.88 11.77
C MET A 39 0.68 -7.02 12.20
N ILE A 40 1.89 -7.09 11.64
CA ILE A 40 2.90 -8.10 12.01
C ILE A 40 3.25 -7.98 13.49
N LYS A 41 3.45 -6.75 14.00
CA LYS A 41 3.66 -6.50 15.43
C LYS A 41 2.44 -6.92 16.24
N GLY A 42 1.23 -6.56 15.79
CA GLY A 42 -0.02 -6.99 16.43
C GLY A 42 -0.15 -8.51 16.51
N PHE A 43 0.24 -9.24 15.46
CA PHE A 43 0.16 -10.70 15.43
C PHE A 43 1.00 -11.37 16.52
N SER A 44 2.17 -10.80 16.85
CA SER A 44 3.03 -11.34 17.93
C SER A 44 2.36 -11.29 19.31
N GLY A 45 1.38 -10.40 19.51
CA GLY A 45 0.58 -10.34 20.74
C GLY A 45 -0.51 -11.41 20.83
N PHE A 46 -0.91 -12.01 19.71
CA PHE A 46 -1.97 -13.04 19.64
C PHE A 46 -1.45 -14.43 19.29
N ASP A 47 -0.24 -14.54 18.74
CA ASP A 47 0.39 -15.79 18.34
C ASP A 47 1.89 -15.70 18.66
N SER A 48 2.26 -16.28 19.80
CA SER A 48 3.62 -16.25 20.34
C SER A 48 4.61 -17.14 19.58
N ASP A 49 4.13 -18.01 18.69
CA ASP A 49 4.97 -18.92 17.89
C ASP A 49 5.21 -18.39 16.46
N LEU A 50 4.89 -17.11 16.24
CA LEU A 50 4.85 -16.50 14.93
C LEU A 50 6.25 -16.10 14.45
N LYS A 51 6.89 -17.00 13.69
CA LYS A 51 8.14 -16.71 12.98
C LYS A 51 7.86 -15.83 11.76
N VAL A 52 8.07 -14.53 11.92
CA VAL A 52 7.99 -13.55 10.83
C VAL A 52 9.19 -13.73 9.89
N SER A 53 8.92 -14.06 8.63
CA SER A 53 9.91 -14.00 7.56
C SER A 53 10.21 -12.54 7.19
N SER A 54 11.47 -12.20 6.95
CA SER A 54 11.90 -10.84 6.55
C SER A 54 11.26 -10.35 5.24
N VAL A 55 10.77 -11.27 4.41
CA VAL A 55 9.93 -10.97 3.24
C VAL A 55 8.54 -11.52 3.52
N THR A 56 7.66 -10.64 3.98
CA THR A 56 6.26 -10.97 4.25
C THR A 56 5.38 -10.32 3.20
N ASP A 57 4.88 -11.12 2.25
CA ASP A 57 3.94 -10.66 1.23
C ASP A 57 2.54 -10.42 1.81
N TRP A 58 1.75 -9.58 1.13
CA TRP A 58 0.39 -9.27 1.54
C TRP A 58 -0.48 -10.52 1.73
N ASP A 59 -0.30 -11.53 0.88
CA ASP A 59 -1.05 -12.78 0.96
C ASP A 59 -0.78 -13.55 2.25
N TRP A 60 0.46 -13.51 2.75
CA TRP A 60 0.77 -14.10 4.04
C TRP A 60 0.05 -13.36 5.17
N VAL A 61 0.11 -12.02 5.16
CA VAL A 61 -0.57 -11.19 6.18
C VAL A 61 -2.08 -11.43 6.17
N ALA A 62 -2.67 -11.52 4.98
CA ALA A 62 -4.10 -11.77 4.82
C ALA A 62 -4.52 -13.16 5.30
N LYS A 63 -3.75 -14.20 4.99
CA LYS A 63 -3.99 -15.56 5.50
C LYS A 63 -3.91 -15.58 7.02
N LYS A 64 -2.87 -14.98 7.59
CA LYS A 64 -2.66 -14.97 9.04
C LYS A 64 -3.73 -14.20 9.79
N TYR A 65 -4.16 -13.06 9.25
CA TYR A 65 -5.32 -12.33 9.76
C TYR A 65 -6.59 -13.18 9.77
N LEU A 66 -6.87 -13.92 8.68
CA LEU A 66 -8.04 -14.80 8.61
C LEU A 66 -7.99 -15.96 9.61
N GLU A 67 -6.81 -16.54 9.84
CA GLU A 67 -6.61 -17.56 10.88
C GLU A 67 -6.92 -17.02 12.27
N LEU A 68 -6.32 -15.88 12.63
CA LEU A 68 -6.54 -15.25 13.94
C LEU A 68 -7.99 -14.80 14.11
N LYS A 69 -8.60 -14.22 13.07
CA LYS A 69 -10.01 -13.85 13.08
C LYS A 69 -10.91 -15.05 13.34
N LYS A 70 -10.61 -16.23 12.80
CA LYS A 70 -11.37 -17.46 13.07
C LYS A 70 -11.18 -17.95 14.50
N LYS A 71 -9.95 -17.90 15.02
CA LYS A 71 -9.63 -18.29 16.40
C LYS A 71 -10.29 -17.38 17.44
N HIS A 72 -10.38 -16.08 17.15
CA HIS A 72 -10.98 -15.06 18.03
C HIS A 72 -12.41 -14.67 17.61
N ALA A 73 -13.08 -15.46 16.77
CA ALA A 73 -14.43 -15.14 16.29
C ALA A 73 -15.49 -15.10 17.39
N SER A 74 -15.26 -15.82 18.50
CA SER A 74 -16.19 -15.95 19.61
C SER A 74 -15.99 -14.91 20.72
N ASP A 75 -14.91 -14.12 20.67
CA ASP A 75 -14.61 -13.13 21.72
C ASP A 75 -14.17 -11.80 21.08
N PRO A 76 -15.09 -10.82 20.95
CA PRO A 76 -14.79 -9.52 20.37
C PRO A 76 -13.93 -8.69 21.33
N ASN A 77 -12.65 -9.05 21.44
CA ASN A 77 -11.67 -8.24 22.16
C ASN A 77 -11.44 -6.93 21.40
N ALA A 78 -11.68 -5.80 22.08
CA ALA A 78 -11.45 -4.47 21.53
C ALA A 78 -10.01 -4.30 21.01
N ASP A 79 -9.04 -4.91 21.69
CA ASP A 79 -7.63 -4.93 21.27
C ASP A 79 -7.43 -5.58 19.90
N PHE A 80 -8.12 -6.68 19.59
CA PHE A 80 -8.01 -7.34 18.29
C PHE A 80 -8.58 -6.45 17.16
N ASP A 81 -9.69 -5.78 17.45
CA ASP A 81 -10.36 -4.90 16.50
C ASP A 81 -9.49 -3.66 16.18
N GLU A 82 -8.82 -3.09 17.18
CA GLU A 82 -7.94 -1.93 17.00
C GLU A 82 -6.60 -2.29 16.37
N THR A 83 -5.93 -3.34 16.86
CA THR A 83 -4.55 -3.67 16.46
C THR A 83 -4.46 -4.45 15.13
N LEU A 84 -5.50 -5.20 14.76
CA LEU A 84 -5.45 -6.07 13.58
C LEU A 84 -6.53 -5.75 12.55
N LYS A 85 -7.81 -5.63 12.96
CA LYS A 85 -8.92 -5.45 12.00
C LYS A 85 -8.90 -4.09 11.32
N LYS A 86 -8.77 -2.99 12.07
CA LYS A 86 -8.68 -1.63 11.50
C LYS A 86 -7.51 -1.50 10.51
N PRO A 87 -6.25 -1.83 10.86
CA PRO A 87 -5.14 -1.71 9.92
C PRO A 87 -5.27 -2.65 8.72
N PHE A 88 -5.83 -3.86 8.90
CA PHE A 88 -6.09 -4.77 7.79
C PHE A 88 -7.07 -4.20 6.77
N GLN A 89 -8.20 -3.65 7.24
CA GLN A 89 -9.20 -3.01 6.38
C GLN A 89 -8.62 -1.81 5.64
N GLN A 90 -7.88 -0.95 6.36
CA GLN A 90 -7.22 0.22 5.76
C GLN A 90 -6.22 -0.20 4.68
N ALA A 91 -5.38 -1.19 4.96
CA ALA A 91 -4.39 -1.66 4.01
C ALA A 91 -5.03 -2.34 2.80
N LYS A 92 -6.13 -3.08 2.97
CA LYS A 92 -6.93 -3.65 1.87
C LYS A 92 -7.49 -2.56 0.96
N ILE A 93 -8.07 -1.49 1.53
CA ILE A 93 -8.58 -0.35 0.77
C ILE A 93 -7.45 0.34 0.02
N LEU A 94 -6.33 0.62 0.69
CA LEU A 94 -5.18 1.28 0.08
C LEU A 94 -4.57 0.46 -1.05
N LYS A 95 -4.45 -0.86 -0.90
CA LYS A 95 -4.00 -1.78 -1.96
C LYS A 95 -4.93 -1.69 -3.18
N SER A 96 -6.25 -1.74 -2.98
CA SER A 96 -7.22 -1.60 -4.07
C SER A 96 -7.09 -0.24 -4.77
N GLN A 97 -6.98 0.85 -4.01
CA GLN A 97 -6.79 2.19 -4.56
C GLN A 97 -5.48 2.32 -5.35
N TYR A 98 -4.38 1.76 -4.83
CA TYR A 98 -3.09 1.75 -5.50
C TYR A 98 -3.16 0.98 -6.83
N ASN A 99 -3.71 -0.24 -6.82
CA ASN A 99 -3.88 -1.06 -8.03
C ASN A 99 -4.79 -0.39 -9.06
N LYS A 100 -5.85 0.32 -8.61
CA LYS A 100 -6.71 1.13 -9.49
C LYS A 100 -5.98 2.34 -10.06
N LEU A 101 -5.06 2.94 -9.31
CA LEU A 101 -4.35 4.14 -9.74
C LEU A 101 -3.30 3.82 -10.80
N ILE A 102 -2.51 2.76 -10.61
CA ILE A 102 -1.49 2.33 -11.59
C ILE A 102 -2.10 1.81 -12.90
N SER A 103 -3.39 1.50 -12.92
CA SER A 103 -4.11 1.06 -14.12
C SER A 103 -4.89 2.20 -14.80
N LYS A 104 -5.05 3.36 -14.15
CA LYS A 104 -5.83 4.49 -14.66
C LYS A 104 -4.96 5.52 -15.38
N LYS A 105 -5.32 5.93 -16.59
CA LYS A 105 -4.67 7.06 -17.28
C LYS A 105 -4.98 8.39 -16.56
N PRO A 106 -4.06 9.37 -16.53
CA PRO A 106 -2.69 9.35 -17.09
C PRO A 106 -1.66 8.64 -16.21
N TYR A 107 -2.02 8.27 -14.97
CA TYR A 107 -1.10 7.68 -13.98
C TYR A 107 -0.48 6.36 -14.42
N SER A 108 -1.19 5.54 -15.19
CA SER A 108 -0.69 4.26 -15.69
C SER A 108 0.56 4.40 -16.54
N PHE A 109 0.69 5.50 -17.28
CA PHE A 109 1.88 5.77 -18.09
C PHE A 109 3.09 6.03 -17.19
N VAL A 110 2.95 6.91 -16.20
CA VAL A 110 4.01 7.19 -15.22
C VAL A 110 4.35 5.92 -14.42
N ALA A 111 3.34 5.14 -14.04
CA ALA A 111 3.52 3.88 -13.33
C ALA A 111 4.40 2.89 -14.11
N GLN A 112 4.17 2.75 -15.42
CA GLN A 112 4.97 1.91 -16.31
C GLN A 112 6.39 2.42 -16.47
N VAL A 113 6.57 3.73 -16.73
CA VAL A 113 7.91 4.34 -16.89
C VAL A 113 8.74 4.22 -15.61
N MET A 114 8.12 4.38 -14.44
CA MET A 114 8.80 4.36 -13.13
C MET A 114 8.82 2.96 -12.47
N GLY A 115 8.38 1.90 -13.15
CA GLY A 115 8.47 0.52 -12.67
C GLY A 115 7.49 0.13 -11.55
N HIS A 116 6.39 0.85 -11.38
CA HIS A 116 5.33 0.48 -10.44
C HIS A 116 4.56 -0.74 -10.95
N LYS A 117 4.44 -1.76 -10.10
CA LYS A 117 3.69 -2.99 -10.38
C LYS A 117 2.48 -3.12 -9.44
N PRO A 118 1.41 -3.83 -9.86
CA PRO A 118 0.33 -4.21 -8.96
C PRO A 118 0.87 -4.98 -7.77
N MET A 119 0.32 -4.69 -6.59
CA MET A 119 0.56 -5.52 -5.42
C MET A 119 -0.35 -6.74 -5.53
N LEU A 120 0.26 -7.93 -5.59
CA LEU A 120 -0.42 -9.22 -5.54
C LEU A 120 -0.91 -9.52 -4.12
#